data_AF-A0A075I2R5-F1
#
_entry.id   AF-A0A075I2R5-F1
#
_cell.length_a   1.000
_cell.length_b   1.000
_cell.length_c   1.000
_cell.angle_alpha   90.00
_cell.angle_beta   90.00
_cell.angle_gamma   90.00
#
_symmetry.space_group_name_H-M   'P 1'
#
loop_
_entity.id
_entity.type
_entity.pdbx_description
1 polymer ?
#
loop_
_entity_poly.entity_id
_entity_poly.type
_entity_poly.pdbx_seq_one_letter_code
_entity_poly.pdbx_strand_id
1 'polypeptide(L)'
;MRVPTSESGPSALLLDDNGNMWFAEALSGKIGVVDSKTFEITEFAPDTPLDEPFALLFDKSGSLWIAEHIGPGITKFDPILETFDHVNVPNPESLPFGMAIDKYDNIWFGQHVIDELGVYDPYNDQLIEIPIPTPESFTQFITADDNGDIWFVEQRTKKLGVVSISSVPGQVRTVIDGGDESGFNYAEIVSPLIAGGIVVSSLFFVKSVNDKRRIDKMLGRLDLRNLHDSV
;
A
#
# COMPACT_ATOMS: atom_id res chain seq x y z
N MET A 1 22.89 -16.23 -18.62
CA MET A 1 21.54 -16.54 -18.08
C MET A 1 20.51 -16.02 -19.06
N ARG A 2 19.41 -16.75 -19.28
CA ARG A 2 18.30 -16.35 -20.16
C ARG A 2 17.00 -16.62 -19.40
N VAL A 3 16.07 -15.65 -19.41
CA VAL A 3 14.73 -15.83 -18.84
C VAL A 3 14.02 -17.00 -19.57
N PRO A 4 13.42 -17.96 -18.85
CA PRO A 4 12.76 -19.12 -19.45
C PRO A 4 11.67 -18.75 -20.45
N THR A 5 10.83 -17.77 -20.12
CA THR A 5 9.79 -17.26 -21.02
C THR A 5 10.39 -16.46 -22.17
N SER A 6 10.05 -16.85 -23.40
CA SER A 6 10.41 -16.11 -24.61
C SER A 6 9.63 -14.80 -24.72
N GLU A 7 10.25 -13.75 -25.25
CA GLU A 7 9.64 -12.42 -25.38
C GLU A 7 9.07 -11.89 -24.05
N SER A 8 9.70 -12.23 -22.92
CA SER A 8 9.23 -11.89 -21.57
C SER A 8 9.21 -10.39 -21.28
N GLY A 9 10.06 -9.60 -21.95
CA GLY A 9 10.21 -8.17 -21.71
C GLY A 9 10.52 -7.83 -20.25
N PRO A 10 11.69 -8.23 -19.70
CA PRO A 10 12.06 -7.87 -18.34
C PRO A 10 12.07 -6.35 -18.13
N SER A 11 11.39 -5.87 -17.09
CA SER A 11 11.09 -4.43 -16.90
C SER A 11 11.58 -3.86 -15.57
N ALA A 12 11.55 -4.64 -14.50
CA ALA A 12 11.93 -4.22 -13.15
C ALA A 12 12.90 -5.21 -12.49
N LEU A 13 13.67 -4.72 -11.52
CA LEU A 13 14.58 -5.51 -10.68
C LEU A 13 14.45 -5.08 -9.22
N LEU A 14 14.45 -6.04 -8.31
CA LEU A 14 14.40 -5.81 -6.86
C LEU A 14 15.18 -6.91 -6.13
N LEU A 15 16.01 -6.55 -5.16
CA LEU A 15 16.68 -7.53 -4.30
C LEU A 15 15.80 -7.87 -3.09
N ASP A 16 15.75 -9.14 -2.71
CA ASP A 16 15.23 -9.55 -1.41
C ASP A 16 16.33 -9.57 -0.33
N ASP A 17 15.94 -9.78 0.94
CA ASP A 17 16.86 -9.84 2.08
C ASP A 17 17.86 -11.01 2.02
N ASN A 18 17.57 -12.03 1.22
CA ASN A 18 18.47 -13.16 0.98
C ASN A 18 19.45 -12.90 -0.17
N GLY A 19 19.33 -11.75 -0.84
CA GLY A 19 20.13 -11.35 -1.99
C GLY A 19 19.65 -11.93 -3.33
N ASN A 20 18.49 -12.60 -3.37
CA ASN A 20 17.92 -13.06 -4.64
C ASN A 20 17.37 -11.88 -5.43
N MET A 21 17.46 -11.97 -6.76
CA MET A 21 17.02 -10.91 -7.65
C MET A 21 15.63 -11.23 -8.18
N TRP A 22 14.63 -10.49 -7.70
CA TRP A 22 13.29 -10.48 -8.25
C TRP A 22 13.25 -9.58 -9.49
N PHE A 23 12.45 -9.97 -10.46
CA PHE A 23 12.24 -9.23 -11.69
C PHE A 23 10.80 -9.35 -12.18
N ALA A 24 10.35 -8.35 -12.92
CA ALA A 24 9.06 -8.37 -13.59
C ALA A 24 9.25 -8.64 -15.09
N GLU A 25 8.28 -9.30 -15.70
CA GLU A 25 8.21 -9.59 -17.13
C GLU A 25 6.99 -8.86 -17.72
N ALA A 26 7.20 -7.64 -18.23
CA ALA A 26 6.12 -6.76 -18.66
C ALA A 26 5.30 -7.34 -19.82
N LEU A 27 5.94 -8.05 -20.76
CA LEU A 27 5.26 -8.54 -21.96
C LEU A 27 4.58 -9.89 -21.77
N SER A 28 5.02 -10.69 -20.80
CA SER A 28 4.43 -11.99 -20.49
C SER A 28 3.47 -11.95 -19.29
N GLY A 29 3.45 -10.85 -18.54
CA GLY A 29 2.60 -10.65 -17.37
C GLY A 29 2.99 -11.52 -16.19
N LYS A 30 4.29 -11.65 -15.93
CA LYS A 30 4.85 -12.50 -14.86
C LYS A 30 5.79 -11.74 -13.94
N ILE A 31 6.12 -12.38 -12.84
CA ILE A 31 7.30 -12.07 -12.04
C ILE A 31 8.22 -13.29 -12.01
N GLY A 32 9.48 -13.07 -11.71
CA GLY A 32 10.42 -14.15 -11.47
C GLY A 32 11.46 -13.79 -10.43
N VAL A 33 12.18 -14.81 -9.96
CA VAL A 33 13.27 -14.67 -9.02
C VAL A 33 14.48 -15.47 -9.50
N VAL A 34 15.66 -14.87 -9.37
CA VAL A 34 16.95 -15.51 -9.60
C VAL A 34 17.55 -15.87 -8.25
N ASP A 35 17.80 -17.15 -8.00
CA ASP A 35 18.54 -17.58 -6.82
C ASP A 35 19.99 -17.05 -6.91
N SER A 36 20.41 -16.35 -5.87
CA SER A 36 21.71 -15.66 -5.84
C SER A 36 22.94 -16.59 -5.82
N LYS A 37 22.75 -17.88 -5.51
CA LYS A 37 23.82 -18.88 -5.37
C LYS A 37 23.88 -19.81 -6.57
N THR A 38 22.72 -20.28 -7.04
CA THR A 38 22.62 -21.25 -8.13
C THR A 38 22.39 -20.60 -9.48
N PHE A 39 21.94 -19.33 -9.50
CA PHE A 39 21.57 -18.61 -10.71
C PHE A 39 20.40 -19.26 -11.48
N GLU A 40 19.61 -20.08 -10.79
CA GLU A 40 18.37 -20.67 -11.32
C GLU A 40 17.24 -19.63 -11.28
N ILE A 41 16.33 -19.72 -12.25
CA ILE A 41 15.18 -18.82 -12.37
C ILE A 41 13.90 -19.60 -12.04
N THR A 42 13.06 -19.02 -11.20
CA THR A 42 11.68 -19.44 -10.97
C THR A 42 10.75 -18.30 -11.40
N GLU A 43 9.73 -18.61 -12.19
CA GLU A 43 8.73 -17.65 -12.65
C GLU A 43 7.37 -17.95 -12.00
N PHE A 44 6.61 -16.91 -11.68
CA PHE A 44 5.28 -16.99 -11.09
C PHE A 44 4.30 -16.16 -11.92
N ALA A 45 3.07 -16.66 -12.04
CA ALA A 45 2.00 -15.99 -12.77
C ALA A 45 0.64 -16.28 -12.12
N PRO A 46 -0.26 -15.29 -12.04
CA PRO A 46 -1.67 -15.53 -11.77
C PRO A 46 -2.36 -16.23 -12.96
N ASP A 47 -3.61 -16.68 -12.75
CA ASP A 47 -4.43 -17.30 -13.82
C ASP A 47 -4.67 -16.35 -15.00
N THR A 48 -4.86 -15.07 -14.70
CA THR A 48 -4.90 -13.97 -15.68
C THR A 48 -3.56 -13.25 -15.58
N PRO A 49 -2.76 -13.13 -16.66
CA PRO A 49 -1.45 -12.49 -16.60
C PRO A 49 -1.53 -11.05 -16.08
N LEU A 50 -0.45 -10.61 -15.43
CA LEU A 50 -0.31 -9.23 -14.97
C LEU A 50 -0.24 -8.28 -16.18
N ASP A 51 -0.88 -7.13 -16.06
CA ASP A 51 -0.98 -6.12 -17.11
C ASP A 51 0.22 -5.17 -17.07
N GLU A 52 1.30 -5.56 -17.77
CA GLU A 52 2.57 -4.85 -17.82
C GLU A 52 3.13 -4.53 -16.40
N PRO A 53 3.60 -5.52 -15.65
CA PRO A 53 4.25 -5.26 -14.36
C PRO A 53 5.53 -4.44 -14.56
N PHE A 54 5.63 -3.25 -13.94
CA PHE A 54 6.72 -2.29 -14.18
C PHE A 54 7.47 -1.81 -12.93
N ALA A 55 6.90 -1.98 -11.74
CA ALA A 55 7.58 -1.69 -10.49
C ALA A 55 7.35 -2.81 -9.47
N LEU A 56 8.35 -3.03 -8.63
CA LEU A 56 8.36 -4.06 -7.60
C LEU A 56 8.74 -3.42 -6.26
N LEU A 57 8.09 -3.86 -5.18
CA LEU A 57 8.34 -3.35 -3.83
C LEU A 57 8.06 -4.42 -2.78
N PHE A 58 9.04 -4.77 -1.95
CA PHE A 58 8.79 -5.63 -0.80
C PHE A 58 8.21 -4.82 0.37
N ASP A 59 7.16 -5.34 1.00
CA ASP A 59 6.71 -4.83 2.30
C ASP A 59 7.46 -5.49 3.47
N LYS A 60 7.27 -4.95 4.68
CA LYS A 60 7.91 -5.50 5.90
C LYS A 60 7.47 -6.92 6.25
N SER A 61 6.38 -7.42 5.67
CA SER A 61 5.92 -8.80 5.84
C SER A 61 6.59 -9.78 4.86
N GLY A 62 7.36 -9.27 3.90
CA GLY A 62 7.98 -10.05 2.84
C GLY A 62 7.04 -10.30 1.64
N SER A 63 5.89 -9.64 1.59
CA SER A 63 5.03 -9.70 0.40
C SER A 63 5.60 -8.79 -0.68
N LEU A 64 5.53 -9.23 -1.93
CA LEU A 64 5.97 -8.45 -3.08
C LEU A 64 4.78 -7.71 -3.67
N TRP A 65 4.86 -6.39 -3.71
CA TRP A 65 3.90 -5.54 -4.40
C TRP A 65 4.38 -5.25 -5.81
N ILE A 66 3.45 -5.24 -6.74
CA ILE A 66 3.66 -5.05 -8.17
C ILE A 66 2.74 -3.94 -8.67
N ALA A 67 3.29 -2.95 -9.36
CA ALA A 67 2.48 -1.98 -10.09
C ALA A 67 2.23 -2.49 -11.52
N GLU A 68 0.95 -2.63 -11.89
CA GLU A 68 0.53 -3.06 -13.22
C GLU A 68 0.26 -1.83 -14.09
N HIS A 69 1.17 -1.53 -15.01
CA HIS A 69 1.25 -0.22 -15.66
C HIS A 69 0.05 0.09 -16.54
N ILE A 70 -0.52 -0.89 -17.23
CA ILE A 70 -1.77 -0.73 -17.99
C ILE A 70 -2.93 -1.49 -17.36
N GLY A 71 -2.71 -1.99 -16.15
CA GLY A 71 -3.64 -2.79 -15.38
C GLY A 71 -4.53 -1.98 -14.46
N PRO A 72 -5.32 -2.67 -13.63
CA PRO A 72 -6.32 -2.04 -12.80
C PRO A 72 -5.75 -1.37 -11.54
N GLY A 73 -4.45 -1.48 -11.23
CA GLY A 73 -3.88 -0.95 -10.00
C GLY A 73 -2.57 -1.61 -9.59
N ILE A 74 -2.51 -2.07 -8.34
CA ILE A 74 -1.36 -2.80 -7.78
C ILE A 74 -1.77 -4.22 -7.40
N THR A 75 -0.81 -5.14 -7.44
CA THR A 75 -1.01 -6.54 -7.08
C THR A 75 -0.05 -6.95 -5.99
N LYS A 76 -0.55 -7.65 -4.98
CA LYS A 76 0.23 -8.29 -3.94
C LYS A 76 0.53 -9.72 -4.34
N PHE A 77 1.79 -10.14 -4.23
CA PHE A 77 2.23 -11.52 -4.34
C PHE A 77 2.77 -11.99 -2.99
N ASP A 78 2.22 -13.10 -2.49
CA ASP A 78 2.75 -13.81 -1.32
C ASP A 78 3.75 -14.88 -1.78
N PRO A 79 5.06 -14.73 -1.54
CA PRO A 79 6.06 -15.69 -1.99
C PRO A 79 6.06 -17.02 -1.23
N ILE A 80 5.33 -17.13 -0.11
CA ILE A 80 5.18 -18.37 0.67
C ILE A 80 4.00 -19.18 0.15
N LEU A 81 2.87 -18.51 -0.10
CA LEU A 81 1.64 -19.15 -0.57
C LEU A 81 1.55 -19.22 -2.11
N GLU A 82 2.40 -18.47 -2.81
CA GLU A 82 2.40 -18.28 -4.26
C GLU A 82 1.04 -17.76 -4.77
N THR A 83 0.40 -16.88 -4.00
CA THR A 83 -0.90 -16.29 -4.31
C THR A 83 -0.80 -14.83 -4.73
N PHE A 84 -1.73 -14.41 -5.58
CA PHE A 84 -1.86 -13.04 -6.08
C PHE A 84 -3.19 -12.43 -5.63
N ASP A 85 -3.15 -11.21 -5.08
CA ASP A 85 -4.32 -10.43 -4.69
C ASP A 85 -4.26 -9.04 -5.33
N HIS A 86 -5.33 -8.63 -6.01
CA HIS A 86 -5.40 -7.36 -6.75
C HIS A 86 -6.03 -6.24 -5.92
N VAL A 87 -5.44 -5.05 -5.98
CA VAL A 87 -6.00 -3.80 -5.46
C VAL A 87 -6.30 -2.89 -6.65
N ASN A 88 -7.58 -2.77 -6.97
CA ASN A 88 -8.04 -1.98 -8.10
C ASN A 88 -8.17 -0.51 -7.73
N VAL A 89 -7.61 0.36 -8.56
CA VAL A 89 -7.85 1.79 -8.50
C VAL A 89 -9.18 2.14 -9.18
N PRO A 90 -9.88 3.20 -8.74
CA PRO A 90 -11.12 3.64 -9.37
C PRO A 90 -10.97 4.05 -10.84
N ASN A 91 -9.86 4.71 -11.19
CA ASN A 91 -9.63 5.23 -12.53
C ASN A 91 -8.76 4.26 -13.38
N PRO A 92 -9.33 3.62 -14.41
CA PRO A 92 -8.58 2.67 -15.26
C PRO A 92 -7.50 3.35 -16.11
N GLU A 93 -7.50 4.68 -16.24
CA GLU A 93 -6.45 5.42 -16.93
C GLU A 93 -5.27 5.75 -16.00
N SER A 94 -5.25 5.30 -14.74
CA SER A 94 -4.28 5.76 -13.74
C SER A 94 -2.81 5.52 -14.09
N LEU A 95 -2.49 4.46 -14.83
CA LEU A 95 -1.14 4.02 -15.14
C LEU A 95 -0.20 3.95 -13.91
N PRO A 96 -0.44 3.03 -12.96
CA PRO A 96 0.39 2.85 -11.77
C PRO A 96 1.86 2.59 -12.11
N PHE A 97 2.79 3.08 -11.28
CA PHE A 97 4.22 2.87 -11.51
C PHE A 97 5.03 2.82 -10.23
N GLY A 98 5.98 3.74 -10.02
CA GLY A 98 6.91 3.71 -8.91
C GLY A 98 6.16 3.68 -7.59
N MET A 99 6.64 2.85 -6.67
CA MET A 99 6.02 2.64 -5.36
C MET A 99 6.97 2.99 -4.23
N ALA A 100 6.41 3.37 -3.08
CA ALA A 100 7.14 3.61 -1.84
C ALA A 100 6.29 3.21 -0.63
N ILE A 101 6.96 2.94 0.50
CA ILE A 101 6.29 2.62 1.76
C ILE A 101 6.51 3.78 2.72
N ASP A 102 5.43 4.29 3.32
CA ASP A 102 5.54 5.29 4.38
C ASP A 102 5.81 4.68 5.76
N LYS A 103 6.00 5.53 6.77
CA LYS A 103 6.29 5.06 8.14
C LYS A 103 5.13 4.31 8.82
N TYR A 104 3.94 4.31 8.24
CA TYR A 104 2.77 3.56 8.70
C TYR A 104 2.51 2.31 7.87
N ASP A 105 3.46 1.95 7.00
CA ASP A 105 3.38 0.78 6.12
C ASP A 105 2.28 0.89 5.05
N ASN A 106 1.82 2.11 4.73
CA ASN A 106 0.98 2.32 3.55
C ASN A 106 1.84 2.31 2.28
N ILE A 107 1.25 1.83 1.21
CA ILE A 107 1.87 1.70 -0.10
C ILE A 107 1.43 2.85 -0.96
N TRP A 108 2.38 3.70 -1.30
CA TRP A 108 2.21 4.82 -2.20
C TRP A 108 2.58 4.40 -3.60
N PHE A 109 1.91 4.99 -4.60
CA PHE A 109 2.28 4.82 -5.99
C PHE A 109 1.87 6.03 -6.85
N GLY A 110 2.67 6.33 -7.86
CA GLY A 110 2.34 7.38 -8.83
C GLY A 110 1.30 6.93 -9.85
N GLN A 111 0.41 7.84 -10.26
CA GLN A 111 -0.58 7.62 -11.31
C GLN A 111 -0.41 8.68 -12.42
N HIS A 112 0.15 8.27 -13.57
CA HIS A 112 0.84 9.18 -14.50
C HIS A 112 -0.05 10.23 -15.16
N VAL A 113 -1.23 9.85 -15.62
CA VAL A 113 -2.02 10.68 -16.54
C VAL A 113 -3.24 11.32 -15.89
N ILE A 114 -3.46 11.02 -14.61
CA ILE A 114 -4.61 11.52 -13.85
C ILE A 114 -4.19 12.50 -12.75
N ASP A 115 -2.90 12.85 -12.68
CA ASP A 115 -2.33 13.79 -11.71
C ASP A 115 -2.66 13.43 -10.26
N GLU A 116 -2.52 12.15 -9.90
CA GLU A 116 -2.82 11.63 -8.57
C GLU A 116 -1.71 10.74 -8.02
N LEU A 117 -1.70 10.57 -6.70
CA LEU A 117 -0.98 9.54 -5.99
C LEU A 117 -1.98 8.58 -5.36
N GLY A 118 -1.80 7.28 -5.57
CA GLY A 118 -2.53 6.25 -4.84
C GLY A 118 -1.87 5.96 -3.50
N VAL A 119 -2.68 5.73 -2.46
CA VAL A 119 -2.23 5.33 -1.12
C VAL A 119 -3.09 4.18 -0.63
N TYR A 120 -2.48 3.00 -0.49
CA TYR A 120 -3.13 1.79 -0.03
C TYR A 120 -2.68 1.38 1.37
N ASP A 121 -3.63 1.19 2.29
CA ASP A 121 -3.44 0.62 3.62
C ASP A 121 -3.71 -0.90 3.56
N PRO A 122 -2.66 -1.75 3.60
CA PRO A 122 -2.82 -3.20 3.49
C PRO A 122 -3.41 -3.86 4.74
N TYR A 123 -3.54 -3.15 5.87
CA TYR A 123 -4.12 -3.70 7.09
C TYR A 123 -5.63 -3.49 7.19
N ASN A 124 -6.11 -2.39 6.60
CA ASN A 124 -7.53 -2.05 6.61
C ASN A 124 -8.21 -2.24 5.24
N ASP A 125 -7.46 -2.63 4.22
CA ASP A 125 -7.93 -2.79 2.84
C ASP A 125 -8.59 -1.50 2.33
N GLN A 126 -7.87 -0.38 2.47
CA GLN A 126 -8.35 0.94 2.07
C GLN A 126 -7.41 1.59 1.08
N LEU A 127 -7.95 1.96 -0.07
CA LEU A 127 -7.29 2.79 -1.07
C LEU A 127 -7.88 4.20 -1.04
N ILE A 128 -7.02 5.20 -1.05
CA ILE A 128 -7.38 6.59 -1.35
C ILE A 128 -6.50 7.13 -2.48
N GLU A 129 -7.02 8.10 -3.22
CA GLU A 129 -6.28 8.85 -4.25
C GLU A 129 -6.12 10.30 -3.77
N ILE A 130 -4.89 10.82 -3.89
CA ILE A 130 -4.53 12.18 -3.49
C ILE A 130 -4.21 12.98 -4.76
N PRO A 131 -4.94 14.07 -5.04
CA PRO A 131 -4.68 14.91 -6.20
C PRO A 131 -3.36 15.66 -6.07
N ILE A 132 -2.58 15.63 -7.13
CA ILE A 132 -1.43 16.51 -7.38
C ILE A 132 -2.00 17.82 -7.95
N PRO A 133 -1.81 18.97 -7.27
CA PRO A 133 -2.42 20.23 -7.68
C PRO A 133 -1.90 20.75 -9.02
N THR A 134 -0.71 20.32 -9.43
CA THR A 134 -0.10 20.70 -10.70
C THR A 134 -0.67 19.84 -11.82
N PRO A 135 -1.45 20.41 -12.76
CA PRO A 135 -1.96 19.65 -13.88
C PRO A 135 -0.83 19.17 -14.79
N GLU A 136 -1.06 18.03 -15.44
CA GLU A 136 -0.12 17.36 -16.33
C GLU A 136 1.24 17.08 -15.66
N SER A 137 1.26 16.79 -14.36
CA SER A 137 2.46 16.49 -13.57
C SER A 137 3.28 15.32 -14.14
N PHE A 138 2.59 14.29 -14.64
CA PHE A 138 3.19 13.06 -15.16
C PHE A 138 4.10 12.36 -14.14
N THR A 139 3.57 12.16 -12.94
CA THR A 139 4.29 11.60 -11.80
C THR A 139 4.40 10.09 -11.89
N GLN A 140 5.63 9.59 -12.05
CA GLN A 140 5.91 8.15 -12.17
C GLN A 140 6.75 7.61 -11.02
N PHE A 141 7.75 8.38 -10.59
CA PHE A 141 8.73 7.92 -9.59
C PHE A 141 8.47 8.62 -8.28
N ILE A 142 8.43 7.82 -7.22
CA ILE A 142 8.28 8.27 -5.85
C ILE A 142 9.27 7.53 -4.95
N THR A 143 9.57 8.10 -3.79
CA THR A 143 10.40 7.46 -2.76
C THR A 143 10.04 8.00 -1.37
N ALA A 144 10.34 7.25 -0.32
CA ALA A 144 10.17 7.70 1.06
C ALA A 144 11.52 8.15 1.63
N ASP A 145 11.50 9.18 2.48
CA ASP A 145 12.67 9.57 3.27
C ASP A 145 12.64 8.99 4.70
N ASP A 146 13.71 9.23 5.48
CA ASP A 146 13.85 8.72 6.85
C ASP A 146 12.82 9.32 7.84
N ASN A 147 12.14 10.42 7.50
CA ASN A 147 11.04 10.97 8.29
C ASN A 147 9.69 10.28 7.97
N GLY A 148 9.68 9.46 6.92
CA GLY A 148 8.51 8.86 6.32
C GLY A 148 7.78 9.77 5.35
N ASP A 149 8.37 10.89 4.91
CA ASP A 149 7.76 11.78 3.92
C ASP A 149 7.92 11.18 2.51
N ILE A 150 6.91 11.35 1.65
CA ILE A 150 6.92 10.80 0.29
C ILE A 150 7.33 11.89 -0.69
N TRP A 151 8.46 11.68 -1.36
CA TRP A 151 8.99 12.53 -2.41
C TRP A 151 8.60 11.98 -3.77
N PHE A 152 8.22 12.86 -4.68
CA PHE A 152 7.83 12.48 -6.04
C PHE A 152 8.32 13.48 -7.09
N VAL A 153 8.45 13.01 -8.33
CA VAL A 153 8.93 13.82 -9.46
C VAL A 153 7.76 14.16 -10.37
N GLU A 154 7.49 15.45 -10.55
CA GLU A 154 6.58 15.94 -11.59
C GLU A 154 7.38 16.16 -12.89
N GLN A 155 7.40 15.15 -13.77
CA GLN A 155 8.33 15.11 -14.89
C GLN A 155 8.10 16.20 -15.95
N ARG A 156 6.83 16.49 -16.27
CA ARG A 156 6.50 17.45 -17.33
C ARG A 156 6.60 18.90 -16.85
N THR A 157 6.32 19.13 -15.58
CA THR A 157 6.32 20.46 -14.95
C THR A 157 7.69 20.81 -14.37
N LYS A 158 8.60 19.83 -14.28
CA LYS A 158 10.00 19.96 -13.84
C LYS A 158 10.13 20.34 -12.36
N LYS A 159 9.29 19.74 -11.53
CA LYS A 159 9.25 19.99 -10.08
C LYS A 159 9.51 18.71 -9.28
N LEU A 160 9.86 18.90 -8.02
CA LEU A 160 9.80 17.87 -6.99
C LEU A 160 8.64 18.21 -6.06
N GLY A 161 7.81 17.22 -5.79
CA GLY A 161 6.78 17.31 -4.77
C GLY A 161 7.18 16.51 -3.54
N VAL A 162 6.65 16.92 -2.37
CA VAL A 162 6.78 16.17 -1.14
C VAL A 162 5.44 16.16 -0.41
N VAL A 163 5.05 14.98 0.08
CA VAL A 163 3.94 14.80 1.00
C VAL A 163 4.51 14.52 2.38
N SER A 164 4.40 15.48 3.29
CA SER A 164 4.92 15.32 4.65
C SER A 164 4.00 14.49 5.52
N ILE A 165 4.46 13.34 5.99
CA ILE A 165 3.65 12.39 6.74
C ILE A 165 3.84 12.68 8.23
N SER A 166 2.79 13.13 8.93
CA SER A 166 2.85 13.44 10.36
C SER A 166 1.89 12.58 11.18
N SER A 167 2.28 12.27 12.43
CA SER A 167 1.43 11.61 13.43
C SER A 167 0.61 12.61 14.25
N VAL A 168 0.83 13.90 14.03
CA VAL A 168 0.21 15.00 14.77
C VAL A 168 -0.62 15.83 13.80
N PRO A 169 -1.96 15.83 13.94
CA PRO A 169 -2.83 16.75 13.22
C PRO A 169 -2.30 18.19 13.23
N GLY A 170 -1.98 18.73 12.05
CA GLY A 170 -1.63 20.14 11.87
C GLY A 170 -0.17 20.55 12.13
N GLN A 171 0.78 19.62 12.27
CA GLN A 171 2.21 20.00 12.17
C GLN A 171 2.66 20.04 10.70
N VAL A 172 2.66 21.25 10.15
CA VAL A 172 3.22 21.58 8.84
C VAL A 172 4.75 21.41 8.88
N ARG A 173 5.29 20.54 8.03
CA ARG A 173 6.66 20.72 7.52
C ARG A 173 6.52 21.27 6.11
N THR A 174 7.12 22.43 5.89
CA THR A 174 6.99 23.22 4.67
C THR A 174 7.60 22.47 3.50
N VAL A 175 6.86 22.36 2.39
CA VAL A 175 7.41 22.04 1.07
C VAL A 175 8.36 23.19 0.71
N ILE A 176 9.66 22.91 0.58
CA ILE A 176 10.60 23.88 -0.01
C ILE A 176 10.58 23.63 -1.51
N ASP A 177 9.66 24.29 -2.22
CA ASP A 177 9.84 24.53 -3.64
C ASP A 177 10.97 25.57 -3.79
N GLY A 178 11.81 25.42 -4.82
CA GLY A 178 12.78 26.46 -5.20
C GLY A 178 12.12 27.76 -5.66
N GLY A 179 10.79 27.80 -5.71
CA GLY A 179 9.96 29.00 -5.80
C GLY A 179 8.50 28.65 -5.54
N ASP A 180 7.90 29.35 -4.58
CA ASP A 180 6.50 29.33 -4.12
C ASP A 180 6.09 28.36 -2.98
N GLU A 181 5.63 29.00 -1.90
CA GLU A 181 5.23 28.45 -0.60
C GLU A 181 3.79 27.89 -0.63
N SER A 182 3.58 26.68 -1.11
CA SER A 182 2.32 25.96 -0.88
C SER A 182 2.58 24.55 -0.33
N GLY A 183 2.67 24.44 1.00
CA GLY A 183 2.78 23.16 1.70
C GLY A 183 1.41 22.54 2.01
N PHE A 184 1.31 21.21 1.88
CA PHE A 184 0.09 20.45 2.19
C PHE A 184 0.12 19.82 3.59
N ASN A 185 -1.05 19.73 4.23
CA ASN A 185 -1.28 19.10 5.53
C ASN A 185 -1.80 17.66 5.35
N TYR A 186 -0.90 16.68 5.44
CA TYR A 186 -1.24 15.26 5.38
C TYR A 186 -2.19 14.80 6.49
N ALA A 187 -2.14 15.46 7.65
CA ALA A 187 -2.92 15.04 8.78
C ALA A 187 -4.41 15.39 8.69
N GLU A 188 -4.86 16.11 7.65
CA GLU A 188 -6.29 16.31 7.34
C GLU A 188 -6.86 15.24 6.39
N ILE A 189 -6.01 14.57 5.61
CA ILE A 189 -6.43 13.59 4.59
C ILE A 189 -6.43 12.16 5.15
N VAL A 190 -5.50 11.84 6.05
CA VAL A 190 -5.36 10.47 6.63
C VAL A 190 -5.93 10.37 8.04
N SER A 191 -6.32 11.49 8.64
CA SER A 191 -7.06 11.46 9.92
C SER A 191 -8.38 10.68 9.84
N PRO A 192 -9.14 10.62 8.73
CA PRO A 192 -10.28 9.70 8.62
C PRO A 192 -9.90 8.22 8.66
N LEU A 193 -8.74 7.80 8.11
CA LEU A 193 -8.28 6.41 8.18
C LEU A 193 -7.81 6.02 9.58
N ILE A 194 -6.97 6.84 10.21
CA ILE A 194 -6.47 6.61 11.57
C ILE A 194 -7.60 6.80 12.60
N ALA A 195 -8.42 7.85 12.48
CA ALA A 195 -9.57 8.05 13.37
C ALA A 195 -10.67 7.02 13.09
N GLY A 196 -10.87 6.58 11.85
CA GLY A 196 -11.79 5.50 11.52
C GLY A 196 -11.42 4.20 12.24
N GLY A 197 -10.16 3.78 12.14
CA GLY A 197 -9.64 2.62 12.86
C GLY A 197 -9.72 2.77 14.39
N ILE A 198 -9.35 3.93 14.94
CA ILE A 198 -9.43 4.20 16.39
C ILE A 198 -10.89 4.25 16.88
N VAL A 199 -11.81 4.88 16.14
CA VAL A 199 -13.22 4.99 16.51
C VAL A 199 -13.91 3.63 16.41
N VAL A 200 -13.65 2.86 15.36
CA VAL A 200 -14.23 1.52 15.18
C VAL A 200 -13.72 0.55 16.25
N SER A 201 -12.40 0.49 16.49
CA SER A 201 -11.82 -0.34 17.56
C SER A 201 -12.30 0.08 18.95
N SER A 202 -12.43 1.38 19.22
CA SER A 202 -12.98 1.90 20.48
C SER A 202 -14.46 1.54 20.67
N LEU A 203 -15.28 1.60 19.61
CA LEU A 203 -16.69 1.19 19.67
C LEU A 203 -16.84 -0.31 19.93
N PHE A 204 -16.02 -1.15 19.31
CA PHE A 204 -16.01 -2.60 19.57
C PHE A 204 -15.52 -2.93 20.99
N PHE A 205 -14.50 -2.23 21.49
CA PHE A 205 -14.02 -2.39 22.87
C PHE A 205 -15.11 -1.99 23.89
N VAL A 206 -15.74 -0.83 23.70
CA VAL A 206 -16.83 -0.35 24.58
C VAL A 206 -18.01 -1.32 24.55
N LYS A 207 -18.41 -1.79 23.36
CA LYS A 207 -19.48 -2.79 23.21
C LYS A 207 -19.13 -4.10 23.93
N SER A 208 -17.91 -4.62 23.75
CA SER A 208 -17.42 -5.83 24.40
C SER A 208 -17.43 -5.74 25.94
N VAL A 209 -16.96 -4.61 26.49
CA VAL A 209 -17.01 -4.36 27.94
C VAL A 209 -18.45 -4.27 28.46
N ASN A 210 -19.36 -3.64 27.70
CA ASN A 210 -20.75 -3.50 28.10
C ASN A 210 -21.53 -4.83 28.02
N ASP A 211 -21.27 -5.62 26.97
CA ASP A 211 -21.83 -6.96 26.81
C ASP A 211 -21.35 -7.89 27.93
N LYS A 212 -20.05 -7.86 28.27
CA LYS A 212 -19.51 -8.58 29.43
C LYS A 212 -20.21 -8.19 30.72
N ARG A 213 -20.34 -6.88 31.01
CA ARG A 213 -21.06 -6.40 32.21
C ARG A 213 -22.52 -6.85 32.24
N ARG A 214 -23.18 -6.91 31.09
CA ARG A 214 -24.57 -7.36 30.97
C ARG A 214 -24.70 -8.86 31.23
N ILE A 215 -23.77 -9.66 30.69
CA ILE A 215 -23.68 -11.10 30.92
C ILE A 215 -23.40 -11.38 32.40
N ASP A 216 -22.42 -10.73 33.01
CA ASP A 216 -22.10 -10.89 34.43
C ASP A 216 -23.32 -10.55 35.32
N LYS A 217 -24.07 -9.50 34.97
CA LYS A 217 -25.30 -9.13 35.68
C LYS A 217 -26.44 -10.13 35.48
N MET A 218 -26.51 -10.80 34.32
CA MET A 218 -27.49 -11.86 34.06
C MET A 218 -27.13 -13.14 34.82
N LEU A 219 -25.85 -13.53 34.82
CA LEU A 219 -25.35 -14.69 35.56
C LEU A 219 -25.55 -14.51 37.06
N GLY A 220 -25.18 -13.33 37.61
CA GLY A 220 -25.43 -13.03 39.03
C GLY A 220 -26.92 -13.01 39.41
N ARG A 221 -27.83 -12.66 38.47
CA ARG A 221 -29.29 -12.74 38.70
C ARG A 221 -29.82 -14.16 38.60
N LEU A 222 -29.21 -15.03 37.79
CA LEU A 222 -29.57 -16.45 37.70
C LEU A 222 -29.14 -17.19 38.96
N ASP A 223 -27.94 -16.92 39.49
CA ASP A 223 -27.48 -17.49 40.77
C ASP A 223 -28.41 -17.10 41.93
N LEU A 224 -28.82 -15.84 42.01
CA LEU A 224 -29.74 -15.36 43.05
C LEU A 224 -31.16 -15.95 42.94
N ARG A 225 -31.62 -16.35 41.76
CA ARG A 225 -32.92 -17.03 41.57
C ARG A 225 -32.84 -18.51 41.96
N ASN A 226 -31.77 -19.20 41.58
CA ASN A 226 -31.58 -20.61 41.95
C ASN A 226 -31.42 -20.81 43.48
N LEU A 227 -30.94 -19.79 44.20
CA LEU A 227 -30.89 -19.75 45.67
C LEU A 227 -32.25 -19.53 46.35
N HIS A 228 -33.26 -19.02 45.63
CA HIS A 228 -34.61 -18.81 46.18
C HIS A 228 -35.55 -19.98 45.93
N ASP A 229 -35.29 -20.80 44.90
CA ASP A 229 -36.11 -21.98 44.55
C ASP A 229 -35.64 -23.28 45.25
N SER A 230 -34.68 -23.19 46.18
CA SER A 230 -34.08 -24.33 46.90
C SER A 230 -34.28 -24.31 48.43
N VAL A 231 -35.30 -23.60 48.93
CA VAL A 231 -35.73 -23.61 50.36
C VAL A 231 -37.16 -24.11 50.50
#